data_AF-K5XSS9-F1
#
_entry.id   AF-K5XSS9-F1
#
_cell.length_a   1.000
_cell.length_b   1.000
_cell.length_c   1.000
_cell.angle_alpha   90.00
_cell.angle_beta   90.00
_cell.angle_gamma   90.00
#
_symmetry.space_group_name_H-M   'P 1'
#
loop_
_entity.id
_entity.type
_entity.pdbx_description
1 polymer ?
#
loop_
_entity_poly.entity_id
_entity_poly.type
_entity_poly.pdbx_seq_one_letter_code
_entity_poly.pdbx_strand_id
1 'polypeptide(L)'
;PLAQKEQELAGLVLEMGFLLARHIAGGESGQARAELAGLVESLLREAAAGMAPGQKLRLRLNPLDFDGVANLPEAAGTELVADASITPGGALAELVGEDGAAAAQWDARLEQRFTALRAALALPGEAGA
;
A
#
# COMPACT_ATOMS: atom_id res chain seq x y z
N PRO A 1 26.89 20.85 18.92
CA PRO A 1 26.02 21.50 19.94
C PRO A 1 25.11 22.66 19.45
N LEU A 2 25.12 23.08 18.19
CA LEU A 2 23.97 23.76 17.54
C LEU A 2 23.55 22.99 16.29
N ALA A 3 24.53 22.60 15.47
CA ALA A 3 24.36 21.70 14.33
C ALA A 3 23.59 20.40 14.63
N GLN A 4 23.75 19.84 15.84
CA GLN A 4 22.99 18.66 16.26
C GLN A 4 21.50 18.98 16.47
N LYS A 5 21.19 20.15 17.04
CA LYS A 5 19.79 20.60 17.21
C LYS A 5 19.13 20.97 15.90
N GLU A 6 19.90 21.52 14.95
CA GLU A 6 19.43 21.76 13.58
C GLU A 6 19.12 20.45 12.85
N GLN A 7 19.96 19.42 13.02
CA GLN A 7 19.70 18.08 12.49
C GLN A 7 18.48 17.40 13.12
N GLU A 8 18.35 17.48 14.46
CA GLU A 8 17.17 16.97 15.17
C GLU A 8 15.88 17.66 14.71
N LEU A 9 15.91 18.99 14.54
CA LEU A 9 14.77 19.76 14.04
C LEU A 9 14.42 19.39 12.59
N ALA A 10 15.42 19.23 11.71
CA ALA A 10 15.21 18.79 10.34
C ALA A 10 14.57 17.38 10.30
N GLY A 11 15.03 16.47 11.17
CA GLY A 11 14.44 15.14 11.35
C GLY A 11 12.96 15.22 11.75
N LEU A 12 12.63 16.04 12.75
CA LEU A 12 11.26 16.22 13.22
C LEU A 12 10.34 16.78 12.13
N VAL A 13 10.79 17.78 11.37
CA VAL A 13 10.00 18.35 10.25
C VAL A 13 9.74 17.30 9.18
N LEU A 14 10.73 16.47 8.85
CA LEU A 14 10.57 15.37 7.92
C LEU A 14 9.54 14.35 8.43
N GLU A 15 9.62 13.95 9.69
CA GLU A 15 8.65 13.01 10.29
C GLU A 15 7.23 13.56 10.26
N MET A 16 7.03 14.82 10.64
CA MET A 16 5.74 15.49 10.53
C MET A 16 5.22 15.53 9.09
N GLY A 17 6.10 15.77 8.11
CA GLY A 17 5.76 15.73 6.68
C GLY A 17 5.27 14.36 6.22
N PHE A 18 5.95 13.28 6.63
CA PHE A 18 5.53 11.91 6.31
C PHE A 18 4.20 11.55 6.99
N LEU A 19 3.98 11.98 8.24
CA LEU A 19 2.70 11.76 8.92
C LEU A 19 1.54 12.46 8.19
N LEU A 20 1.75 13.71 7.78
CA LEU A 20 0.75 14.47 7.04
C LEU A 20 0.48 13.85 5.67
N ALA A 21 1.53 13.49 4.94
CA ALA A 21 1.39 12.83 3.65
C ALA A 21 0.64 11.49 3.76
N ARG A 22 0.90 10.69 4.80
CA ARG A 22 0.16 9.45 5.06
C ARG A 22 -1.32 9.73 5.34
N HIS A 23 -1.62 10.76 6.12
CA HIS A 23 -3.00 11.16 6.40
C HIS A 23 -3.75 11.61 5.13
N ILE A 24 -3.09 12.35 4.25
CA ILE A 24 -3.67 12.79 2.97
C ILE A 24 -3.90 11.59 2.05
N ALA A 25 -2.89 10.72 1.90
CA ALA A 25 -2.94 9.54 1.02
C ALA A 25 -3.94 8.47 1.50
N GLY A 26 -4.10 8.30 2.82
CA GLY A 26 -5.03 7.34 3.42
C GLY A 26 -6.36 7.95 3.87
N GLY A 27 -6.63 9.21 3.54
CA GLY A 27 -7.86 9.89 3.91
C GLY A 27 -9.04 9.48 3.04
N GLU A 28 -10.27 9.72 3.52
CA GLU A 28 -11.51 9.39 2.81
C GLU A 28 -11.83 10.29 1.60
N SER A 29 -10.86 11.08 1.14
CA SER A 29 -11.05 12.01 0.03
C SER A 29 -11.27 11.27 -1.29
N GLY A 30 -12.08 11.83 -2.19
CA GLY A 30 -12.32 11.24 -3.51
C GLY A 30 -11.04 11.10 -4.36
N GLN A 31 -10.03 11.94 -4.12
CA GLN A 31 -8.73 11.86 -4.80
C GLN A 31 -7.92 10.64 -4.35
N ALA A 32 -7.85 10.38 -3.03
CA ALA A 32 -7.16 9.21 -2.49
C ALA A 32 -7.75 7.90 -3.03
N ARG A 33 -9.09 7.84 -3.19
CA ARG A 33 -9.77 6.68 -3.79
C ARG A 33 -9.44 6.48 -5.27
N ALA A 34 -9.35 7.54 -6.06
CA ALA A 34 -8.96 7.46 -7.46
C ALA A 34 -7.50 7.01 -7.64
N GLU A 35 -6.60 7.52 -6.79
CA GLU A 35 -5.20 7.08 -6.76
C GLU A 35 -5.07 5.62 -6.34
N LEU A 36 -5.89 5.16 -5.39
CA LEU A 36 -5.96 3.75 -5.00
C LEU A 36 -6.41 2.85 -6.14
N ALA A 37 -7.44 3.24 -6.91
CA ALA A 37 -7.89 2.43 -8.05
C ALA A 37 -6.78 2.19 -9.08
N GLY A 38 -6.01 3.23 -9.43
CA GLY A 38 -4.86 3.11 -10.33
C GLY A 38 -3.73 2.25 -9.76
N LEU A 39 -3.47 2.36 -8.45
CA LEU A 39 -2.50 1.52 -7.74
C LEU A 39 -2.92 0.04 -7.81
N VAL A 40 -4.18 -0.25 -7.48
CA VAL A 40 -4.70 -1.62 -7.49
C VAL A 40 -4.69 -2.20 -8.91
N GLU A 41 -5.01 -1.42 -9.93
CA GLU A 41 -4.92 -1.87 -11.32
C GLU A 41 -3.48 -2.29 -11.69
N SER A 42 -2.48 -1.51 -11.29
CA SER A 42 -1.07 -1.86 -11.49
C SER A 42 -0.70 -3.16 -10.77
N LEU A 43 -1.10 -3.31 -9.51
CA LEU A 43 -0.82 -4.50 -8.70
C LEU A 43 -1.44 -5.75 -9.32
N LEU A 44 -2.71 -5.67 -9.72
CA LEU A 44 -3.40 -6.80 -10.35
C LEU A 44 -2.74 -7.18 -11.68
N ARG A 45 -2.28 -6.20 -12.46
CA ARG A 45 -1.56 -6.45 -13.71
C ARG A 45 -0.21 -7.13 -13.48
N GLU A 46 0.55 -6.66 -12.50
CA GLU A 46 1.84 -7.25 -12.11
C GLU A 46 1.65 -8.67 -11.57
N ALA A 47 0.66 -8.88 -10.70
CA ALA A 47 0.35 -10.18 -10.13
C ALA A 47 -0.18 -11.16 -11.19
N ALA A 48 -1.03 -10.71 -12.11
CA ALA A 48 -1.52 -11.51 -13.22
C ALA A 48 -0.39 -11.96 -14.17
N ALA A 49 0.64 -11.13 -14.37
CA ALA A 49 1.80 -11.50 -15.19
C ALA A 49 2.62 -12.66 -14.58
N GLY A 50 2.57 -12.83 -13.26
CA GLY A 50 3.21 -13.93 -12.54
C GLY A 50 2.33 -15.18 -12.34
N MET A 51 1.08 -15.16 -12.81
CA MET A 51 0.09 -16.20 -12.50
C MET A 51 0.35 -17.50 -13.28
N ALA A 52 0.49 -18.60 -12.56
CA ALA A 52 0.54 -19.95 -13.12
C ALA A 52 -0.86 -20.61 -13.16
N PRO A 53 -1.07 -21.65 -14.00
CA PRO A 53 -2.32 -22.41 -14.00
C PRO A 53 -2.66 -22.96 -12.60
N GLY A 54 -3.94 -22.83 -12.20
CA GLY A 54 -4.41 -23.29 -10.88
C GLY A 54 -4.25 -22.25 -9.75
N GLN A 55 -3.51 -21.17 -9.99
CA GLN A 55 -3.42 -20.05 -9.05
C GLN A 55 -4.59 -19.07 -9.22
N LYS A 56 -4.90 -18.36 -8.14
CA LYS A 56 -5.89 -17.28 -8.12
C LYS A 56 -5.26 -16.01 -7.61
N LEU A 57 -5.80 -14.87 -8.02
CA LEU A 57 -5.43 -13.59 -7.45
C LEU A 57 -6.30 -13.35 -6.21
N ARG A 58 -5.70 -12.87 -5.13
CA ARG A 58 -6.41 -12.35 -3.98
C ARG A 58 -5.97 -10.92 -3.74
N LEU A 59 -6.93 -10.02 -3.62
CA LEU A 59 -6.70 -8.62 -3.31
C LEU A 59 -7.29 -8.30 -1.95
N ARG A 60 -6.44 -7.90 -1.01
CA ARG A 60 -6.82 -7.48 0.34
C ARG A 60 -6.76 -5.95 0.43
N LEU A 61 -7.85 -5.36 0.89
CA LEU A 61 -8.01 -3.91 1.04
C LEU A 61 -8.77 -3.59 2.32
N ASN A 62 -8.68 -2.34 2.77
CA ASN A 62 -9.59 -1.86 3.81
C ASN A 62 -11.05 -1.89 3.30
N PRO A 63 -12.05 -2.30 4.11
CA PRO A 63 -13.45 -2.28 3.72
C PRO A 63 -13.97 -0.92 3.22
N LEU A 64 -13.42 0.19 3.73
CA LEU A 64 -13.81 1.56 3.34
C LEU A 64 -13.46 1.90 1.88
N ASP A 65 -12.52 1.15 1.30
CA ASP A 65 -12.02 1.39 -0.04
C ASP A 65 -12.76 0.58 -1.11
N PHE A 66 -13.58 -0.40 -0.72
CA PHE A 66 -14.22 -1.35 -1.63
C PHE A 66 -15.02 -0.65 -2.73
N ASP A 67 -15.81 0.36 -2.38
CA ASP A 67 -16.62 1.11 -3.34
C ASP A 67 -15.77 1.83 -4.40
N GLY A 68 -14.55 2.22 -4.06
CA GLY A 68 -13.61 2.89 -4.97
C GLY A 68 -12.99 1.95 -6.01
N VAL A 69 -12.97 0.64 -5.74
CA VAL A 69 -12.37 -0.39 -6.59
C VAL A 69 -13.35 -1.45 -7.08
N ALA A 70 -14.63 -1.34 -6.71
CA ALA A 70 -15.70 -2.21 -7.18
C ALA A 70 -15.89 -2.21 -8.71
N ASN A 71 -15.44 -1.16 -9.39
CA ASN A 71 -15.49 -1.05 -10.86
C ASN A 71 -14.22 -1.53 -11.56
N LEU A 72 -13.22 -2.02 -10.83
CA LEU A 72 -12.07 -2.63 -11.48
C LEU A 72 -12.56 -3.86 -12.25
N PRO A 73 -12.10 -4.04 -13.50
CA PRO A 73 -12.49 -5.20 -14.27
C PRO A 73 -12.15 -6.41 -13.41
N GLU A 74 -13.16 -7.24 -13.12
CA GLU A 74 -12.97 -8.55 -12.52
C GLU A 74 -11.96 -9.28 -13.40
N ALA A 75 -10.66 -9.15 -13.10
CA ALA A 75 -9.64 -9.93 -13.73
C ALA A 75 -10.01 -11.36 -13.32
N ALA A 76 -10.56 -12.10 -14.28
CA ALA A 76 -11.22 -13.38 -14.03
C ALA A 76 -10.38 -14.22 -13.06
N GLY A 77 -10.93 -14.50 -11.87
CA GLY A 77 -10.20 -15.21 -10.81
C GLY A 77 -9.57 -14.35 -9.70
N THR A 78 -9.92 -13.06 -9.61
CA THR A 78 -9.54 -12.20 -8.47
C THR A 78 -10.56 -12.29 -7.34
N GLU A 79 -10.13 -12.75 -6.18
CA GLU A 79 -10.87 -12.76 -4.93
C GLU A 79 -10.63 -11.44 -4.18
N LEU A 80 -11.69 -10.67 -3.94
CA LEU A 80 -11.62 -9.47 -3.11
C LEU A 80 -11.87 -9.82 -1.65
N VAL A 81 -10.93 -9.49 -0.76
CA VAL A 81 -10.98 -9.82 0.67
C VAL A 81 -10.87 -8.55 1.49
N ALA A 82 -11.81 -8.39 2.43
CA ALA A 82 -11.85 -7.22 3.30
C ALA A 82 -10.89 -7.42 4.47
N ASP A 83 -10.00 -6.45 4.69
CA ASP A 83 -8.96 -6.51 5.71
C ASP A 83 -8.87 -5.18 6.46
N ALA A 84 -9.49 -5.14 7.64
CA ALA A 84 -9.50 -3.96 8.50
C ALA A 84 -8.12 -3.63 9.11
N SER A 85 -7.13 -4.52 8.99
CA SER A 85 -5.75 -4.24 9.44
C SER A 85 -4.96 -3.40 8.43
N ILE A 86 -5.43 -3.29 7.19
CA ILE A 86 -4.85 -2.44 6.17
C ILE A 86 -5.37 -1.01 6.37
N THR A 87 -4.47 -0.04 6.49
CA THR A 87 -4.84 1.38 6.52
C THR A 87 -5.51 1.77 5.19
N PRO A 88 -6.63 2.53 5.21
CA PRO A 88 -7.29 2.97 3.98
C PRO A 88 -6.33 3.65 3.00
N GLY A 89 -6.51 3.43 1.70
CA GLY A 89 -5.56 3.86 0.66
C GLY A 89 -4.37 2.90 0.43
N GLY A 90 -4.34 1.76 1.13
CA GLY A 90 -3.39 0.67 0.95
C GLY A 90 -4.02 -0.57 0.32
N ALA A 91 -3.17 -1.41 -0.28
CA ALA A 91 -3.59 -2.68 -0.89
C ALA A 91 -2.52 -3.75 -0.73
N LEU A 92 -2.93 -5.02 -0.65
CA LEU A 92 -2.04 -6.18 -0.71
C LEU A 92 -2.59 -7.16 -1.75
N ALA A 93 -1.82 -7.42 -2.80
CA ALA A 93 -2.16 -8.42 -3.80
C ALA A 93 -1.36 -9.69 -3.56
N GLU A 94 -2.01 -10.84 -3.64
CA GLU A 94 -1.43 -12.16 -3.40
C GLU A 94 -1.76 -13.08 -4.57
N LEU A 95 -0.80 -13.87 -5.01
CA LEU A 95 -1.07 -15.08 -5.80
C LEU A 95 -1.26 -16.24 -4.84
N VAL A 96 -2.41 -16.89 -4.92
CA VAL A 96 -2.81 -17.96 -4.00
C VAL A 96 -2.82 -19.28 -4.77
N GLY A 97 -2.15 -20.30 -4.22
CA GLY A 97 -2.17 -21.66 -4.74
C GLY A 97 -3.47 -22.42 -4.42
N GLU A 98 -3.58 -23.65 -4.89
CA GLU A 98 -4.73 -24.52 -4.58
C GLU A 98 -4.87 -24.86 -3.08
N ASP A 99 -3.76 -24.80 -2.34
CA ASP A 99 -3.70 -24.98 -0.89
C ASP A 99 -4.16 -23.75 -0.09
N GLY A 100 -4.46 -22.64 -0.77
CA GLY A 100 -4.88 -21.38 -0.15
C GLY A 100 -3.74 -20.53 0.40
N ALA A 101 -2.48 -20.98 0.27
CA ALA A 101 -1.30 -20.24 0.71
C ALA A 101 -0.85 -19.22 -0.35
N ALA A 102 -0.31 -18.09 0.11
CA ALA A 102 0.26 -17.09 -0.79
C ALA A 102 1.60 -17.58 -1.36
N ALA A 103 1.63 -17.82 -2.67
CA ALA A 103 2.83 -18.19 -3.42
C ALA A 103 3.71 -16.97 -3.73
N ALA A 104 3.08 -15.80 -3.94
CA ALA A 104 3.75 -14.52 -4.11
C ALA A 104 2.86 -13.38 -3.58
N GLN A 105 3.48 -12.26 -3.20
CA GLN A 105 2.80 -11.09 -2.66
C GLN A 105 3.40 -9.79 -3.20
N TRP A 106 2.52 -8.82 -3.44
CA TRP A 106 2.84 -7.45 -3.81
C TRP A 106 2.22 -6.52 -2.77
N ASP A 107 3.07 -5.97 -1.93
CA ASP A 107 2.66 -5.17 -0.79
C ASP A 107 2.68 -3.68 -1.12
N ALA A 108 1.49 -3.11 -1.28
CA ALA A 108 1.29 -1.69 -1.51
C ALA A 108 0.53 -1.04 -0.35
N ARG A 109 0.64 -1.60 0.85
CA ARG A 109 0.17 -0.94 2.08
C ARG A 109 0.90 0.39 2.22
N LEU A 110 0.20 1.40 2.76
CA LEU A 110 0.75 2.75 2.89
C LEU A 110 2.05 2.75 3.69
N GLU A 111 2.14 1.94 4.73
CA GLU A 111 3.32 1.79 5.57
C GLU A 111 4.54 1.32 4.77
N GLN A 112 4.37 0.31 3.90
CA GLN A 112 5.45 -0.20 3.06
C GLN A 112 5.86 0.81 1.99
N ARG A 113 4.89 1.46 1.34
CA ARG A 113 5.16 2.52 0.35
C ARG A 113 5.94 3.69 0.98
N PHE A 114 5.56 4.10 2.19
CA PHE A 114 6.25 5.18 2.90
C PHE A 114 7.63 4.77 3.39
N THR A 115 7.80 3.50 3.81
CA THR A 115 9.12 2.94 4.14
C THR A 115 10.04 2.94 2.91
N ALA A 116 9.53 2.49 1.76
CA ALA A 116 10.28 2.50 0.51
C ALA A 116 10.64 3.92 0.06
N LEU A 117 9.74 4.90 0.23
CA LEU A 117 10.02 6.32 -0.06
C LEU A 117 11.12 6.89 0.85
N ARG A 118 11.09 6.59 2.16
CA ARG A 118 12.17 6.99 3.08
C ARG A 118 13.52 6.42 2.65
N ALA A 119 13.56 5.13 2.30
CA ALA A 119 14.77 4.48 1.82
C ALA A 119 15.28 5.08 0.50
N ALA A 120 14.39 5.32 -0.47
CA ALA A 120 14.75 5.89 -1.77
C ALA A 120 15.28 7.32 -1.67
N LEU A 121 14.78 8.10 -0.71
CA LEU A 121 15.23 9.46 -0.42
C LEU A 121 16.45 9.51 0.51
N ALA A 122 17.02 8.35 0.87
CA ALA A 122 18.12 8.22 1.83
C ALA A 122 17.84 8.96 3.15
N LEU A 123 16.57 9.02 3.55
CA LEU A 123 16.17 9.64 4.81
C LEU A 123 16.49 8.68 5.95
N PRO A 124 16.84 9.20 7.15
CA PRO A 124 16.91 8.37 8.33
C PRO A 124 15.61 7.57 8.48
N GLY A 125 15.73 6.29 8.87
CA GLY A 125 14.58 5.43 9.17
C GLY A 125 13.68 6.08 10.23
N GLU A 126 12.44 5.57 10.38
CA GLU A 126 11.59 6.00 11.49
C GLU A 126 12.44 6.01 12.77
N ALA A 127 12.54 7.15 13.44
CA ALA A 127 13.13 7.20 14.77
C ALA A 127 12.24 6.35 15.68
N GLY A 128 12.52 5.06 15.73
CA GLY A 128 11.76 4.06 16.47
C GLY A 128 12.57 3.57 17.65
N ALA A 129 12.30 4.16 18.82
CA ALA A 129 11.95 3.47 20.06
C ALA A 129 11.54 4.50 21.12
#